data_AF-A0A724IVR6-F1
#
_entry.id   AF-A0A724IVR6-F1
#
_cell.length_a   1.000
_cell.length_b   1.000
_cell.length_c   1.000
_cell.angle_alpha   90.00
_cell.angle_beta   90.00
_cell.angle_gamma   90.00
#
_symmetry.space_group_name_H-M   'P 1'
#
loop_
_entity.id
_entity.type
_entity.pdbx_description
1 polymer ?
#
loop_
_entity_poly.entity_id
_entity_poly.type
_entity_poly.pdbx_seq_one_letter_code
_entity_poly.pdbx_strand_id
1 'polypeptide(L)' 'MARVSISEAARLACVSRPTIYKLIKSGELSYTSVVKHGKAVKVIDTTELIRVFGSLSFDNERDHAV' A
#
# COMPACT_ATOMS: atom_id res chain seq x y z
N MET A 1 -1.53 -4.03 -12.81
CA MET A 1 -0.71 -3.20 -11.91
C MET A 1 -0.19 -4.04 -10.75
N ALA A 2 0.80 -3.53 -10.00
CA ALA A 2 1.39 -4.25 -8.88
C ALA A 2 0.44 -4.22 -7.66
N ARG A 3 0.35 -5.32 -6.92
CA ARG A 3 -0.44 -5.41 -5.69
C ARG A 3 0.47 -5.54 -4.49
N VAL A 4 0.23 -4.72 -3.48
CA VAL A 4 1.08 -4.62 -2.30
C VAL A 4 0.31 -4.94 -1.02
N SER A 5 1.03 -5.41 0.00
CA SER A 5 0.43 -5.64 1.32
C SER A 5 0.05 -4.31 2.00
N ILE A 6 -0.74 -4.35 3.08
CA ILE A 6 -1.06 -3.15 3.87
C ILE A 6 0.20 -2.46 4.44
N SER A 7 1.22 -3.22 4.87
CA SER A 7 2.47 -2.64 5.36
C SER A 7 3.19 -1.88 4.26
N GLU A 8 3.21 -2.50 3.08
CA GLU A 8 3.91 -1.97 1.93
C GLU A 8 3.22 -0.72 1.38
N ALA A 9 1.88 -0.73 1.33
CA ALA A 9 1.09 0.45 1.01
C ALA A 9 1.40 1.63 1.95
N ALA A 10 1.47 1.37 3.26
CA ALA A 10 1.82 2.39 4.25
C ALA A 10 3.23 2.97 4.00
N ARG A 11 4.19 2.10 3.69
CA ARG A 11 5.57 2.50 3.34
C ARG A 11 5.61 3.37 2.09
N LEU A 12 5.01 2.92 1.00
CA LEU A 12 5.00 3.61 -0.30
C LEU A 12 4.28 4.97 -0.24
N ALA A 13 3.21 5.07 0.55
CA ALA A 13 2.46 6.31 0.73
C ALA A 13 3.02 7.21 1.84
N CYS A 14 4.12 6.83 2.50
CA CYS A 14 4.71 7.56 3.63
C CYS A 14 3.72 7.87 4.77
N VAL A 15 2.77 6.96 5.03
CA VAL A 15 1.77 7.09 6.10
C VAL A 15 1.81 5.89 7.05
N SER A 16 1.14 6.03 8.19
CA SER A 16 0.99 4.93 9.14
C SER A 16 0.03 3.84 8.64
N ARG A 17 0.22 2.58 9.07
CA ARG A 17 -0.76 1.50 8.84
C ARG A 17 -2.17 1.85 9.34
N PRO A 18 -2.36 2.47 10.53
CA PRO A 18 -3.67 2.99 10.94
C PRO A 18 -4.32 3.94 9.94
N THR A 19 -3.54 4.81 9.28
CA THR A 19 -4.06 5.70 8.23
C THR A 19 -4.63 4.90 7.06
N ILE A 20 -3.90 3.89 6.58
CA ILE A 20 -4.40 3.00 5.52
C ILE A 20 -5.71 2.31 5.93
N TYR A 21 -5.80 1.81 7.17
CA TYR A 21 -7.04 1.19 7.66
C TYR A 21 -8.21 2.18 7.78
N LYS A 22 -7.95 3.43 8.18
CA LYS A 22 -8.98 4.48 8.23
C LYS A 22 -9.54 4.76 6.84
N LEU A 23 -8.67 4.89 5.82
CA LEU A 23 -9.08 5.14 4.43
C LEU A 23 -9.85 3.97 3.81
N ILE A 24 -9.48 2.73 4.15
CA ILE A 24 -10.27 1.56 3.77
C ILE A 24 -11.66 1.59 4.43
N LYS A 25 -11.72 1.96 5.72
CA LYS A 25 -12.99 2.02 6.46
C LYS A 25 -13.89 3.15 5.97
N SER A 26 -13.33 4.28 5.53
CA SER A 26 -14.09 5.40 4.94
C SER A 26 -14.51 5.16 3.49
N GLY A 27 -13.94 4.15 2.82
CA GLY A 27 -14.22 3.85 1.41
C GLY A 27 -13.36 4.68 0.43
N GLU A 28 -12.45 5.50 0.93
CA GLU A 28 -11.55 6.31 0.10
C GLU A 28 -10.49 5.44 -0.60
N LEU A 29 -10.11 4.31 0.00
CA LEU A 29 -9.12 3.39 -0.55
C LEU A 29 -9.69 1.98 -0.71
N SER A 30 -9.68 1.47 -1.95
CA SER A 30 -10.12 0.11 -2.23
C SER A 30 -9.02 -0.92 -1.94
N TYR A 31 -9.43 -2.14 -1.59
CA TYR A 31 -8.52 -3.29 -1.50
C TYR A 31 -9.14 -4.50 -2.18
N THR A 32 -8.31 -5.45 -2.57
CA THR A 32 -8.73 -6.80 -2.97
C THR A 32 -8.10 -7.84 -2.06
N SER A 33 -8.50 -9.09 -2.19
CA SER A 33 -7.92 -10.20 -1.43
C SER A 33 -7.23 -11.16 -2.38
N VAL A 34 -6.08 -11.67 -1.96
CA VAL A 34 -5.40 -12.79 -2.62
C VAL A 34 -5.24 -13.94 -1.63
N VAL A 35 -5.25 -15.18 -2.13
CA VAL A 35 -4.99 -16.34 -1.28
C VAL A 35 -3.49 -16.54 -1.16
N LYS A 36 -2.96 -16.47 0.07
CA LYS A 36 -1.57 -16.77 0.40
C LYS A 36 -1.55 -17.80 1.53
N HIS A 37 -0.87 -18.93 1.32
CA HIS A 37 -0.84 -20.07 2.26
C HIS A 37 -2.25 -20.50 2.74
N GLY A 38 -3.21 -20.57 1.81
CA GLY A 38 -4.59 -20.98 2.12
C GLY A 38 -5.44 -19.94 2.86
N LYS A 39 -4.93 -18.71 3.07
CA LYS A 39 -5.65 -17.63 3.76
C LYS A 39 -5.85 -16.44 2.84
N ALA A 40 -7.02 -15.80 2.92
CA ALA A 40 -7.28 -14.54 2.24
C ALA A 40 -6.51 -13.40 2.91
N VAL A 41 -5.68 -12.71 2.13
CA VAL A 41 -4.86 -11.58 2.58
C VAL A 41 -5.25 -10.34 1.79
N LYS A 42 -5.52 -9.23 2.49
CA LYS A 42 -5.82 -7.94 1.87
C LYS A 42 -4.58 -7.38 1.18
N VAL A 43 -4.74 -6.99 -0.07
CA VAL A 43 -3.73 -6.31 -0.88
C VAL A 43 -4.36 -5.10 -1.56
N ILE A 44 -3.55 -4.06 -1.76
CA ILE A 44 -3.97 -2.82 -2.40
C ILE A 44 -3.24 -2.73 -3.73
N ASP A 45 -3.95 -2.35 -4.79
CA ASP A 45 -3.32 -2.07 -6.08
C ASP A 45 -2.59 -0.72 -6.03
N THR A 46 -1.41 -0.64 -6.61
CA THR A 46 -0.66 0.63 -6.71
C THR A 46 -1.45 1.72 -7.44
N THR A 47 -2.41 1.39 -8.33
CA THR A 47 -3.34 2.38 -8.91
C THR A 47 -4.08 3.15 -7.82
N GLU A 48 -4.60 2.44 -6.83
CA GLU A 48 -5.45 3.00 -5.79
C GLU A 48 -4.62 3.90 -4.87
N LEU A 49 -3.37 3.51 -4.59
CA LEU A 49 -2.46 4.35 -3.83
C LEU A 49 -2.12 5.64 -4.61
N ILE A 50 -1.81 5.54 -5.90
CA ILE A 50 -1.54 6.73 -6.74
C ILE A 50 -2.79 7.62 -6.83
N ARG A 51 -3.98 7.04 -6.97
CA ARG A 51 -5.24 7.81 -7.03
C ARG A 51 -5.49 8.61 -5.75
N VAL A 52 -5.20 8.03 -4.58
CA VAL A 52 -5.47 8.66 -3.27
C VAL A 52 -4.35 9.60 -2.83
N PHE A 53 -3.09 9.25 -3.10
CA PHE A 53 -1.92 9.97 -2.60
C PHE A 53 -1.17 10.78 -3.68
N GLY A 54 -1.55 10.67 -4.95
CA GLY A 54 -0.95 11.38 -6.09
C GLY A 54 0.36 10.77 -6.59
N SER A 55 1.31 10.50 -5.69
CA SER A 55 2.62 9.89 -6.01
C SER A 55 3.06 8.95 -4.90
N LEU A 56 3.86 7.93 -5.24
CA LEU A 56 4.42 6.98 -4.28
C LEU A 56 5.93 7.17 -4.15
N SER A 57 6.41 6.99 -2.94
CA SER A 57 7.84 7.02 -2.62
C SER A 57 8.43 5.62 -2.82
N PHE A 58 9.24 5.46 -3.87
CA PHE A 58 10.10 4.29 -4.02
C PHE A 58 11.40 4.59 -3.29
N ASP A 59 11.44 4.27 -2.00
CA ASP A 59 12.66 4.37 -1.21
C ASP A 59 13.64 3.28 -1.64
N ASN A 60 14.29 3.50 -2.78
CA ASN A 60 15.34 2.65 -3.35
C ASN A 60 16.69 3.40 -3.39
N GLU A 61 16.84 4.50 -2.64
CA GLU A 61 18.05 5.32 -2.55
C GLU A 61 18.59 5.42 -1.12
N ARG A 62 18.51 4.32 -0.36
CA ARG A 62 19.27 4.15 0.88
C ARG A 62 20.30 3.03 0.75
N ASP A 63 21.18 3.12 -0.25
CA ASP A 63 22.47 2.40 -0.29
C ASP A 63 23.43 2.90 -1.40
N HIS A 64 23.81 4.20 -1.40
CA HIS A 64 25.00 4.65 -2.16
C HIS A 64 25.55 6.03 -1.74
N ALA A 65 25.61 6.27 -0.43
CA ALA A 65 26.52 7.28 0.13
C ALA A 65 27.52 6.56 1.04
N VAL A 66 28.51 5.92 0.41
CA VAL A 66 29.82 5.62 1.03
C VAL A 66 30.72 6.82 0.88
#